data_AF-L0P9G6-F1
#
_entry.id   AF-L0P9G6-F1
#
_cell.length_a   1.000
_cell.length_b   1.000
_cell.length_c   1.000
_cell.angle_alpha   90.00
_cell.angle_beta   90.00
_cell.angle_gamma   90.00
#
_symmetry.space_group_name_H-M   'P 1'
#
loop_
_entity.id
_entity.type
_entity.pdbx_description
1 polymer ?
#
loop_
_entity_poly.entity_id
_entity_poly.type
_entity_poly.pdbx_seq_one_letter_code
_entity_poly.pdbx_strand_id
1 'polypeptide(L)'
;MAEEEVKSSFTYTTLFTLQKKIRHLKSLSIRNITFRRPCMHPMSSKTQTYNKCDNTIFPKSENYIKQYDLRDQGNESSLDVNTPEIEQESLSSYELKQHNTKSSLVTHEESLLRLARLENVLKTYLVDTFFTLHIDNIEHPLYISEIVTKTMNPDFLSFDFSLLKTTFGRLSSFTVCIWISSEGSFQLLMKQPINLQSLSYIGGNLYSFKSTFPQNCIILKFNDGYYSCNNLTYQPLCLSINFSKTKECYSYNDIMKLNTLEKCIWDTNNSKKTLIKSLEKYLDKYYKIFKIQKQKNKSSKHLLELESTIILENKKLKEANEYKNSLQKSLNAKRESMKISYQNQQNVANYLEDAKRTLQYRRVTLRQILDKILIHQSHIVTELHNIFPIEPIVGKPLDFTICNLLLPNTNYHKHDEDCIAAALGYTAHLIHLLSFYLRIPLRYPIRPMCSRAVIEDPINALHGSKTFPLWSKGHDHSQFDFGVFLLNKNIEQ
;
A
#
# COMPACT_ATOMS: atom_id res chain seq x y z
N MET A 1 25.61 74.19 87.94
CA MET A 1 24.20 74.36 87.51
C MET A 1 24.04 73.62 86.21
N ALA A 2 23.11 72.73 85.97
CA ALA A 2 22.14 71.98 86.76
C ALA A 2 21.68 70.88 85.77
N GLU A 3 21.35 69.72 86.30
CA GLU A 3 20.96 68.52 85.56
C GLU A 3 19.68 68.77 84.73
N GLU A 4 19.48 67.96 83.69
CA GLU A 4 18.23 67.19 83.59
C GLU A 4 18.38 66.02 82.60
N GLU A 5 18.51 64.83 83.18
CA GLU A 5 18.14 63.57 82.53
C GLU A 5 16.61 63.57 82.29
N VAL A 6 16.17 63.18 81.10
CA VAL A 6 14.87 62.52 80.93
C VAL A 6 15.08 61.20 80.22
N LYS A 7 15.20 60.15 81.04
CA LYS A 7 14.92 58.77 80.65
C LYS A 7 13.41 58.69 80.34
N SER A 8 13.04 58.25 79.14
CA SER A 8 11.76 57.58 78.94
C SER A 8 11.96 56.25 78.23
N SER A 9 11.50 55.24 78.95
CA SER A 9 11.39 53.82 78.71
C SER A 9 10.98 53.38 77.31
N PHE A 10 11.72 52.39 76.83
CA PHE A 10 11.37 51.43 75.79
C PHE A 10 9.93 50.90 75.83
N THR A 11 9.35 50.77 74.64
CA THR A 11 8.60 49.56 74.26
C THR A 11 9.35 48.86 73.12
N TYR A 12 10.13 47.85 73.50
CA TYR A 12 10.86 46.97 72.59
C TYR A 12 9.90 46.06 71.82
N THR A 13 9.71 46.30 70.52
CA THR A 13 9.17 45.26 69.62
C THR A 13 9.68 45.27 68.17
N THR A 14 10.59 46.17 67.76
CA THR A 14 10.98 46.27 66.34
C THR A 14 12.46 46.62 66.13
N LEU A 15 13.38 45.80 66.66
CA LEU A 15 14.83 46.01 66.46
C LEU A 15 15.51 44.80 65.79
N PHE A 16 14.86 44.29 64.74
CA PHE A 16 15.39 43.19 63.93
C PHE A 16 15.43 43.43 62.43
N THR A 17 15.58 44.69 62.04
CA THR A 17 15.84 45.05 60.64
C THR A 17 17.12 45.88 60.57
N LEU A 18 18.28 45.21 60.67
CA LEU A 18 19.46 45.66 59.90
C LEU A 18 18.95 45.95 58.48
N GLN A 19 19.17 47.14 57.94
CA GLN A 19 18.60 47.57 56.65
C GLN A 19 18.98 46.59 55.53
N LYS A 20 18.16 45.56 55.31
CA LYS A 20 18.38 44.57 54.25
C LYS A 20 18.27 45.27 52.91
N LYS A 21 19.27 45.04 52.06
CA LYS A 21 19.35 45.56 50.69
C LYS A 21 19.37 44.40 49.71
N ILE A 22 19.02 44.65 48.45
CA ILE A 22 18.99 43.63 47.39
C ILE A 22 20.31 42.84 47.30
N ARG A 23 21.48 43.49 47.50
CA ARG A 23 22.78 42.81 47.47
C ARG A 23 22.97 41.69 48.52
N HIS A 24 22.13 41.65 49.56
CA HIS A 24 22.19 40.63 50.60
C HIS A 24 21.30 39.41 50.28
N LEU A 25 20.45 39.50 49.25
CA LEU A 25 19.60 38.40 48.81
C LEU A 25 20.46 37.34 48.12
N LYS A 26 20.35 36.09 48.57
CA LYS A 26 21.13 34.97 48.02
C LYS A 26 20.31 33.99 47.21
N SER A 27 19.10 33.67 47.66
CA SER A 27 18.22 32.76 46.93
C SER A 27 16.74 33.00 47.26
N LEU A 28 15.88 32.44 46.41
CA LEU A 28 14.43 32.48 46.54
C LEU A 28 13.89 31.05 46.45
N SER A 29 12.84 30.76 47.21
CA SER A 29 12.12 29.49 47.16
C SER A 29 10.62 29.74 47.28
N ILE A 30 9.81 28.87 46.68
CA ILE A 30 8.35 29.00 46.68
C ILE A 30 7.77 27.71 47.27
N ARG A 31 6.74 27.83 48.11
CA ARG A 31 6.05 26.67 48.71
C ARG A 31 4.56 26.66 48.36
N ASN A 32 4.04 25.45 48.20
CA ASN A 32 2.63 25.13 47.97
C ASN A 32 2.02 25.89 46.79
N ILE A 33 2.65 25.75 45.62
CA ILE A 33 2.13 26.33 44.38
C ILE A 33 0.74 25.74 44.08
N THR A 34 -0.25 26.61 43.96
CA THR A 34 -1.62 26.22 43.59
C THR A 34 -2.15 27.19 42.53
N PHE A 35 -2.74 26.64 41.47
CA PHE A 35 -3.38 27.41 40.41
C PHE A 35 -4.77 26.81 40.15
N ARG A 36 -5.82 27.65 40.12
CA ARG A 36 -7.20 27.19 39.87
C ARG A 36 -7.42 27.04 38.35
N ARG A 37 -7.70 25.83 37.87
CA ARG A 37 -8.35 25.60 36.56
C ARG A 37 -9.87 25.64 36.73
N PRO A 38 -10.65 26.22 35.79
CA PRO A 38 -12.10 26.12 35.81
C PRO A 38 -12.54 24.65 35.78
N CYS A 39 -13.42 24.28 36.71
CA CYS A 39 -13.82 22.92 37.02
C CYS A 39 -14.62 22.28 35.87
N MET A 40 -14.26 21.06 35.46
CA MET A 40 -15.19 20.14 34.79
C MET A 40 -15.82 19.24 35.86
N HIS A 41 -17.15 19.20 35.89
CA HIS A 41 -17.94 18.52 36.92
C HIS A 41 -17.67 17.01 37.01
N PRO A 42 -17.75 16.41 38.22
CA PRO A 42 -17.71 14.96 38.40
C PRO A 42 -19.12 14.37 38.26
N MET A 43 -19.29 13.34 37.43
CA MET A 43 -20.53 12.53 37.42
C MET A 43 -20.25 11.10 37.87
N SER A 44 -20.88 10.82 39.02
CA SER A 44 -21.35 9.57 39.62
C SER A 44 -20.94 8.23 38.98
N SER A 45 -20.45 7.38 39.87
CA SER A 45 -20.27 5.94 39.78
C SER A 45 -21.51 5.15 39.36
N LYS A 46 -21.31 4.16 38.47
CA LYS A 46 -21.75 2.76 38.62
C LYS A 46 -21.10 1.87 37.54
N THR A 47 -20.09 1.13 38.01
CA THR A 47 -19.67 -0.24 37.67
C THR A 47 -19.93 -0.87 36.30
N GLN A 48 -18.84 -1.46 35.77
CA GLN A 48 -18.73 -2.56 34.79
C GLN A 48 -19.01 -2.12 33.34
N THR A 49 -18.14 -2.30 32.35
CA THR A 49 -17.20 -3.41 32.08
C THR A 49 -15.98 -2.94 31.29
N TYR A 50 -14.87 -3.64 31.52
CA TYR A 50 -13.59 -3.51 30.82
C TYR A 50 -13.74 -3.67 29.31
N ASN A 51 -13.17 -2.74 28.55
CA ASN A 51 -12.26 -3.04 27.43
C ASN A 51 -11.52 -1.78 26.95
N LYS A 52 -10.23 -1.72 27.32
CA LYS A 52 -9.06 -1.32 26.53
C LYS A 52 -9.19 -0.10 25.59
N CYS A 53 -8.71 1.04 26.08
CA CYS A 53 -7.45 1.70 25.68
C CYS A 53 -6.69 1.04 24.50
N ASP A 54 -6.04 1.73 23.57
CA ASP A 54 -5.64 3.14 23.51
C ASP A 54 -4.84 3.36 22.20
N ASN A 55 -4.81 4.62 21.78
CA ASN A 55 -3.63 5.38 21.34
C ASN A 55 -3.00 5.21 19.95
N THR A 56 -3.25 6.26 19.15
CA THR A 56 -2.27 7.21 18.57
C THR A 56 -1.22 6.71 17.57
N ILE A 57 -1.53 6.88 16.29
CA ILE A 57 -0.97 7.89 15.37
C ILE A 57 -0.13 8.99 16.11
N PHE A 58 1.16 9.31 15.90
CA PHE A 58 1.94 9.62 14.67
C PHE A 58 3.47 9.87 14.97
N PRO A 59 4.37 10.20 14.01
CA PRO A 59 5.54 9.38 13.60
C PRO A 59 6.91 10.09 13.68
N LYS A 60 7.98 9.44 13.16
CA LYS A 60 9.11 10.11 12.47
C LYS A 60 9.85 9.19 11.45
N SER A 61 10.18 9.82 10.31
CA SER A 61 11.26 9.58 9.31
C SER A 61 11.28 8.33 8.41
N GLU A 62 10.82 8.56 7.16
CA GLU A 62 11.49 8.34 5.85
C GLU A 62 12.27 7.05 5.55
N ASN A 63 11.76 6.25 4.60
CA ASN A 63 12.28 6.17 3.21
C ASN A 63 11.54 5.11 2.38
N TYR A 64 11.16 5.48 1.15
CA TYR A 64 10.59 4.62 0.12
C TYR A 64 11.70 3.79 -0.56
N ILE A 65 11.39 2.54 -0.94
CA ILE A 65 11.44 2.05 -2.33
C ILE A 65 10.55 0.79 -2.41
N LYS A 66 9.64 0.81 -3.38
CA LYS A 66 8.87 -0.32 -3.88
C LYS A 66 9.63 -0.96 -5.04
N GLN A 67 9.56 -2.29 -5.16
CA GLN A 67 9.30 -3.06 -6.39
C GLN A 67 9.23 -4.55 -5.98
N TYR A 68 8.14 -5.29 -6.22
CA TYR A 68 7.81 -6.00 -7.47
C TYR A 68 9.04 -6.80 -7.97
N ASP A 69 9.03 -8.13 -8.10
CA ASP A 69 8.05 -8.94 -8.81
C ASP A 69 8.29 -10.47 -8.63
N LEU A 70 7.23 -11.25 -8.92
CA LEU A 70 7.15 -12.54 -9.65
C LEU A 70 8.09 -13.69 -9.23
N ARG A 71 7.59 -14.82 -8.72
CA ARG A 71 6.94 -15.96 -9.42
C ARG A 71 7.70 -16.50 -10.64
N ASP A 72 7.76 -17.83 -10.64
CA ASP A 72 8.18 -18.78 -11.66
C ASP A 72 9.69 -19.01 -11.86
N GLN A 73 10.16 -20.14 -11.33
CA GLN A 73 10.61 -21.26 -12.17
C GLN A 73 10.96 -22.50 -11.32
N GLY A 74 10.69 -23.67 -11.89
CA GLY A 74 11.55 -24.83 -11.70
C GLY A 74 11.01 -25.95 -10.82
N ASN A 75 10.12 -26.76 -11.39
CA ASN A 75 10.04 -28.17 -11.04
C ASN A 75 11.39 -28.83 -11.28
N GLU A 76 11.91 -29.61 -10.31
CA GLU A 76 12.49 -30.93 -10.58
C GLU A 76 12.71 -31.71 -9.27
N SER A 77 11.97 -32.82 -9.16
CA SER A 77 12.32 -34.12 -8.56
C SER A 77 13.08 -34.20 -7.23
N SER A 78 12.47 -34.82 -6.22
CA SER A 78 12.71 -36.25 -5.90
C SER A 78 11.85 -36.73 -4.72
N LEU A 79 11.58 -38.03 -4.75
CA LEU A 79 10.61 -38.79 -3.95
C LEU A 79 11.08 -38.99 -2.50
N ASP A 80 10.15 -39.06 -1.54
CA ASP A 80 9.90 -40.28 -0.75
C ASP A 80 8.79 -40.12 0.33
N VAL A 81 7.66 -40.76 0.04
CA VAL A 81 6.88 -41.75 0.82
C VAL A 81 6.86 -41.70 2.38
N ASN A 82 5.63 -41.44 2.86
CA ASN A 82 4.88 -41.99 4.02
C ASN A 82 5.35 -41.85 5.50
N THR A 83 4.45 -41.19 6.25
CA THR A 83 4.04 -41.25 7.68
C THR A 83 4.00 -42.67 8.31
N PRO A 84 4.01 -42.89 9.67
CA PRO A 84 3.29 -42.08 10.68
C PRO A 84 3.92 -41.96 12.10
N GLU A 85 3.13 -41.32 12.96
CA GLU A 85 3.21 -41.01 14.39
C GLU A 85 3.69 -42.15 15.33
N ILE A 86 4.40 -41.80 16.41
CA ILE A 86 3.98 -41.92 17.82
C ILE A 86 5.18 -41.68 18.75
N GLU A 87 4.97 -40.74 19.67
CA GLU A 87 5.48 -40.58 21.04
C GLU A 87 6.66 -41.45 21.51
N GLN A 88 7.69 -40.80 22.06
CA GLN A 88 8.05 -40.98 23.48
C GLN A 88 9.08 -39.94 23.95
N GLU A 89 8.67 -39.21 24.98
CA GLU A 89 9.47 -38.27 25.75
C GLU A 89 10.47 -38.98 26.67
N SER A 90 11.63 -38.32 26.81
CA SER A 90 12.34 -38.04 28.07
C SER A 90 12.99 -39.17 28.88
N LEU A 91 14.29 -39.00 29.11
CA LEU A 91 14.97 -39.13 30.42
C LEU A 91 16.28 -38.33 30.32
N SER A 92 16.76 -37.56 31.31
CA SER A 92 16.21 -37.16 32.60
C SER A 92 17.24 -36.27 33.33
N SER A 93 16.73 -35.46 34.26
CA SER A 93 17.23 -35.24 35.64
C SER A 93 18.64 -34.66 35.85
N TYR A 94 18.84 -33.64 36.70
CA TYR A 94 18.29 -33.48 38.06
C TYR A 94 17.79 -32.04 38.29
N GLU A 95 16.51 -31.78 38.65
CA GLU A 95 15.86 -31.92 39.98
C GLU A 95 16.41 -30.89 41.01
N LEU A 96 15.66 -30.09 41.79
CA LEU A 96 14.28 -29.99 42.33
C LEU A 96 14.18 -28.54 42.93
N LYS A 97 13.06 -27.82 43.10
CA LYS A 97 11.79 -28.15 43.79
C LYS A 97 10.77 -26.99 43.61
N GLN A 98 9.51 -27.40 43.68
CA GLN A 98 8.21 -26.74 43.51
C GLN A 98 7.93 -25.45 44.33
N HIS A 99 7.09 -24.54 43.79
CA HIS A 99 5.74 -24.26 44.32
C HIS A 99 4.91 -23.38 43.35
N ASN A 100 3.65 -23.76 43.17
CA ASN A 100 2.60 -23.06 42.42
C ASN A 100 2.32 -21.65 42.97
N THR A 101 1.95 -20.69 42.11
CA THR A 101 0.78 -19.79 42.26
C THR A 101 0.72 -18.75 41.12
N LYS A 102 -0.09 -19.04 40.09
CA LYS A 102 -0.44 -18.14 38.97
C LYS A 102 -1.40 -16.99 39.39
N SER A 103 -1.27 -16.41 40.58
CA SER A 103 -2.22 -15.40 41.12
C SER A 103 -1.63 -14.02 41.41
N SER A 104 -0.31 -13.82 41.29
CA SER A 104 0.37 -12.57 41.67
C SER A 104 0.55 -11.54 40.53
N LEU A 105 0.49 -11.97 39.27
CA LEU A 105 0.76 -11.09 38.13
C LEU A 105 -0.39 -10.09 37.85
N VAL A 106 -1.64 -10.48 38.12
CA VAL A 106 -2.83 -9.64 37.86
C VAL A 106 -2.96 -8.48 38.87
N THR A 107 -2.51 -8.67 40.11
CA THR A 107 -2.54 -7.61 41.14
C THR A 107 -1.43 -6.57 40.96
N HIS A 108 -0.29 -6.97 40.41
CA HIS A 108 0.79 -6.05 40.06
C HIS A 108 0.38 -5.10 38.93
N GLU A 109 -0.30 -5.60 37.90
CA GLU A 109 -0.84 -4.77 36.81
C GLU A 109 -1.85 -3.72 37.31
N GLU A 110 -2.74 -4.06 38.24
CA GLU A 110 -3.67 -3.09 38.84
C GLU A 110 -2.97 -2.04 39.73
N SER A 111 -1.91 -2.42 40.43
CA SER A 111 -1.10 -1.48 41.23
C SER A 111 -0.30 -0.51 40.35
N LEU A 112 0.26 -0.99 39.24
CA LEU A 112 0.95 -0.15 38.26
C LEU A 112 -0.02 0.77 37.51
N LEU A 113 -1.23 0.30 37.18
CA LEU A 113 -2.28 1.14 36.61
C LEU A 113 -2.77 2.21 37.59
N ARG A 114 -2.86 1.90 38.89
CA ARG A 114 -3.16 2.87 39.95
C ARG A 114 -2.05 3.90 40.12
N LEU A 115 -0.79 3.48 40.06
CA LEU A 115 0.37 4.37 40.08
C LEU A 115 0.39 5.26 38.83
N ALA A 116 0.12 4.73 37.64
CA ALA A 116 0.02 5.51 36.40
C ALA A 116 -1.12 6.53 36.45
N ARG A 117 -2.27 6.17 37.04
CA ARG A 117 -3.39 7.12 37.28
C ARG A 117 -2.99 8.20 38.27
N LEU A 118 -2.30 7.86 39.37
CA LEU A 118 -1.77 8.85 40.31
C LEU A 118 -0.71 9.74 39.68
N GLU A 119 0.18 9.20 38.86
CA GLU A 119 1.19 9.95 38.13
C GLU A 119 0.54 10.91 37.13
N ASN A 120 -0.53 10.49 36.45
CA ASN A 120 -1.30 11.36 35.55
C ASN A 120 -2.03 12.46 36.32
N VAL A 121 -2.62 12.16 37.49
CA VAL A 121 -3.21 13.18 38.36
C VAL A 121 -2.13 14.14 38.88
N LEU A 122 -0.95 13.65 39.29
CA LEU A 122 0.16 14.50 39.73
C LEU A 122 0.69 15.36 38.58
N LYS A 123 0.82 14.84 37.35
CA LYS A 123 1.17 15.62 36.16
C LYS A 123 0.20 16.78 35.90
N THR A 124 -1.07 16.68 36.30
CA THR A 124 -2.00 17.82 36.22
C THR A 124 -1.69 18.95 37.19
N TYR A 125 -1.02 18.64 38.31
CA TYR A 125 -0.66 19.62 39.33
C TYR A 125 0.80 20.07 39.23
N LEU A 126 1.74 19.24 38.77
CA LEU A 126 3.16 19.61 38.64
C LEU A 126 3.38 20.61 37.51
N VAL A 127 4.10 21.69 37.77
CA VAL A 127 4.31 22.76 36.79
C VAL A 127 5.76 23.21 36.71
N ASP A 128 6.16 23.71 35.55
CA ASP A 128 7.47 24.32 35.33
C ASP A 128 7.43 25.78 35.76
N THR A 129 8.42 26.20 36.53
CA THR A 129 8.40 27.52 37.19
C THR A 129 9.73 28.25 37.03
N PHE A 130 9.66 29.55 36.77
CA PHE A 130 10.80 30.46 36.90
C PHE A 130 10.31 31.79 37.47
N PHE A 131 11.22 32.59 38.01
CA PHE A 131 10.89 33.92 38.51
C PHE A 131 11.76 34.99 37.87
N THR A 132 11.22 36.20 37.83
CA THR A 132 11.94 37.40 37.40
C THR A 132 11.92 38.45 38.51
N LEU A 133 13.05 39.12 38.69
CA LEU A 133 13.20 40.22 39.63
C LEU A 133 13.09 41.56 38.90
N HIS A 134 12.14 42.39 39.32
CA HIS A 134 11.90 43.71 38.77
C HIS A 134 12.15 44.79 39.82
N ILE A 135 12.70 45.92 39.37
CA ILE A 135 12.88 47.12 40.18
C ILE A 135 12.02 48.22 39.55
N ASP A 136 11.40 49.05 40.39
CA ASP A 136 10.64 50.21 39.93
C ASP A 136 11.56 51.14 39.11
N ASN A 137 11.11 51.55 37.92
CA ASN A 137 11.83 52.36 36.91
C ASN A 137 12.72 51.61 35.90
N ILE A 138 12.62 50.29 35.75
CA ILE A 138 13.29 49.52 34.66
C ILE A 138 12.28 48.62 33.95
N GLU A 139 12.19 48.71 32.62
CA GLU A 139 11.29 47.87 31.81
C GLU A 139 11.73 46.40 31.75
N HIS A 140 13.04 46.14 31.82
CA HIS A 140 13.63 44.80 31.72
C HIS A 140 13.91 44.18 33.11
N PRO A 141 13.77 42.86 33.30
CA PRO A 141 14.06 42.21 34.58
C PRO A 141 15.56 42.27 34.89
N LEU A 142 15.91 42.55 36.16
CA LEU A 142 17.29 42.58 36.66
C LEU A 142 17.92 41.18 36.62
N TYR A 143 17.10 40.17 36.91
CA TYR A 143 17.52 38.78 36.97
C TYR A 143 16.38 37.89 36.52
N ILE A 144 16.73 36.85 35.77
CA ILE A 144 15.86 35.78 35.32
C ILE A 144 16.46 34.49 35.87
N SER A 145 15.67 33.72 36.62
CA SER A 145 16.13 32.45 37.16
C SER A 145 16.20 31.35 36.11
N GLU A 146 16.82 30.24 36.46
CA GLU A 146 16.61 28.98 35.75
C GLU A 146 15.15 28.49 35.86
N ILE A 147 14.77 27.56 35.00
CA ILE A 147 13.46 26.93 34.99
C ILE A 147 13.52 25.67 35.84
N VAL A 148 12.76 25.63 36.95
CA VAL A 148 12.59 24.44 37.80
C VAL A 148 11.36 23.70 37.31
N THR A 149 11.57 22.50 36.75
CA THR A 149 10.52 21.74 36.08
C THR A 149 9.73 20.86 37.05
N LYS A 150 8.43 20.71 36.78
CA LYS A 150 7.52 19.72 37.40
C LYS A 150 7.59 19.64 38.93
N THR A 151 7.49 20.77 39.64
CA THR A 151 7.47 20.79 41.11
C THR A 151 6.43 21.75 41.69
N MET A 152 5.94 21.46 42.89
CA MET A 152 5.04 22.35 43.67
C MET A 152 5.78 23.23 44.68
N ASN A 153 7.06 22.93 44.91
CA ASN A 153 7.91 23.59 45.88
C ASN A 153 9.29 23.88 45.25
N PRO A 154 9.39 24.77 44.26
CA PRO A 154 10.65 25.04 43.57
C PRO A 154 11.63 25.77 44.49
N ASP A 155 12.85 25.25 44.55
CA ASP A 155 14.01 25.85 45.20
C ASP A 155 15.00 26.27 44.10
N PHE A 156 15.32 27.57 44.01
CA PHE A 156 16.17 28.12 42.95
C PHE A 156 17.64 28.24 43.39
N LEU A 157 18.57 28.13 42.45
CA LEU A 157 20.01 28.33 42.69
C LEU A 157 20.34 29.69 43.32
N SER A 158 21.43 29.73 44.09
CA SER A 158 21.92 30.95 44.70
C SER A 158 22.63 31.86 43.69
N PHE A 159 22.38 33.15 43.77
CA PHE A 159 23.02 34.19 42.97
C PHE A 159 23.69 35.25 43.85
N ASP A 160 24.72 35.92 43.31
CA ASP A 160 25.46 36.97 44.01
C ASP A 160 25.48 38.25 43.18
N PHE A 161 25.01 39.34 43.77
CA PHE A 161 24.99 40.67 43.15
C PHE A 161 26.25 41.50 43.45
N SER A 162 27.25 40.94 44.15
CA SER A 162 28.48 41.65 44.54
C SER A 162 29.34 42.12 43.35
N LEU A 163 29.21 41.46 42.19
CA LEU A 163 29.95 41.80 40.97
C LEU A 163 29.28 42.91 40.14
N LEU A 164 28.02 43.26 40.43
CA LEU A 164 27.32 44.34 39.75
C LEU A 164 27.76 45.68 40.34
N LYS A 165 28.57 46.44 39.60
CA LYS A 165 29.05 47.79 39.97
C LYS A 165 27.93 48.86 40.03
N THR A 166 26.67 48.48 40.02
CA THR A 166 25.52 49.39 39.81
C THR A 166 24.85 49.80 41.12
N THR A 167 24.21 50.97 41.12
CA THR A 167 23.54 51.60 42.27
C THR A 167 22.32 50.81 42.80
N PHE A 168 21.80 49.86 42.02
CA PHE A 168 20.60 49.07 42.31
C PHE A 168 20.75 48.13 43.52
N GLY A 169 21.97 47.69 43.84
CA GLY A 169 22.24 46.83 45.01
C GLY A 169 21.94 47.48 46.37
N ARG A 170 21.59 48.78 46.41
CA ARG A 170 21.28 49.56 47.63
C ARG A 170 19.78 49.72 47.93
N LEU A 171 18.90 49.26 47.05
CA LEU A 171 17.45 49.41 47.21
C LEU A 171 16.90 48.43 48.25
N SER A 172 15.74 48.79 48.84
CA SER A 172 15.04 48.01 49.88
C SER A 172 13.68 47.44 49.44
N SER A 173 13.26 47.71 48.21
CA SER A 173 12.04 47.17 47.60
C SER A 173 12.35 46.59 46.23
N PHE A 174 11.67 45.50 45.87
CA PHE A 174 11.68 44.91 44.54
C PHE A 174 10.40 44.11 44.31
N THR A 175 10.06 43.85 43.06
CA THR A 175 8.88 43.05 42.69
C THR A 175 9.33 41.69 42.16
N VAL A 176 8.72 40.62 42.68
CA VAL A 176 8.92 39.24 42.18
C VAL A 176 7.73 38.86 41.32
N CYS A 177 8.00 38.45 40.09
CA CYS A 177 7.01 37.85 39.20
C CYS A 177 7.31 36.36 39.06
N ILE A 178 6.31 35.51 39.34
CA ILE A 178 6.43 34.06 39.24
C ILE A 178 5.67 33.61 37.99
N TRP A 179 6.38 32.88 37.12
CA TRP A 179 5.88 32.37 35.85
C TRP A 179 5.76 30.86 35.90
N ILE A 180 4.69 30.34 35.34
CA ILE A 180 4.29 28.95 35.45
C ILE A 180 3.87 28.40 34.08
N SER A 181 4.34 27.21 33.69
CA SER A 181 4.02 26.55 32.42
C SER A 181 3.72 25.06 32.62
N SER A 182 2.51 24.62 32.23
CA SER A 182 2.10 23.21 32.25
C SER A 182 2.15 22.56 30.86
N GLU A 183 1.95 23.34 29.79
CA GLU A 183 1.87 22.88 28.39
C GLU A 183 2.65 23.85 27.47
N GLY A 184 3.87 24.19 27.87
CA GLY A 184 4.84 24.92 27.04
C GLY A 184 4.73 26.46 27.02
N SER A 185 3.56 27.05 27.28
CA SER A 185 3.41 28.52 27.42
C SER A 185 3.44 28.97 28.88
N PHE A 186 4.30 29.94 29.21
CA PHE A 186 4.42 30.49 30.55
C PHE A 186 3.37 31.57 30.81
N GLN A 187 2.63 31.43 31.91
CA GLN A 187 1.65 32.39 32.42
C GLN A 187 2.10 32.95 33.76
N LEU A 188 1.75 34.20 34.05
CA LEU A 188 2.05 34.83 35.33
C LEU A 188 1.13 34.25 36.42
N LEU A 189 1.69 33.54 37.40
CA LEU A 189 0.95 33.07 38.56
C LEU A 189 0.70 34.20 39.56
N MET A 190 1.75 34.95 39.88
CA MET A 190 1.75 35.93 40.95
C MET A 190 2.76 37.04 40.66
N LYS A 191 2.36 38.28 40.96
CA LYS A 191 3.24 39.45 41.03
C LYS A 191 3.17 40.01 42.46
N GLN A 192 4.25 39.82 43.22
CA GLN A 192 4.31 40.24 44.62
C GLN A 192 5.35 41.36 44.78
N PRO A 193 4.94 42.59 45.16
CA PRO A 193 5.88 43.60 45.60
C PRO A 193 6.39 43.22 47.00
N ILE A 194 7.71 43.19 47.16
CA ILE A 194 8.37 42.82 48.42
C ILE A 194 9.11 44.04 48.95
N ASN A 195 8.72 44.47 50.16
CA ASN A 195 9.48 45.42 50.94
C ASN A 195 10.35 44.65 51.94
N LEU A 196 11.68 44.80 51.85
CA LEU A 196 12.63 44.10 52.71
C LEU A 196 12.50 44.48 54.20
N GLN A 197 11.83 45.60 54.51
CA GLN A 197 11.61 46.08 55.87
C GLN A 197 10.45 45.37 56.59
N SER A 198 9.51 44.77 55.86
CA SER A 198 8.30 44.15 56.43
C SER A 198 8.33 42.63 56.42
N LEU A 199 9.52 42.02 56.30
CA LEU A 199 9.68 40.58 56.24
C LEU A 199 9.62 39.95 57.63
N SER A 200 8.92 38.83 57.77
CA SER A 200 8.90 38.02 58.99
C SER A 200 10.07 37.02 58.98
N TYR A 201 10.79 36.90 60.09
CA TYR A 201 11.87 35.93 60.21
C TYR A 201 11.30 34.53 60.51
N ILE A 202 11.65 33.54 59.68
CA ILE A 202 11.18 32.15 59.82
C ILE A 202 12.16 31.33 60.67
N GLY A 203 13.47 31.61 60.57
CA GLY A 203 14.52 30.88 61.27
C GLY A 203 15.80 30.72 60.47
N GLY A 204 16.85 30.19 61.11
CA GLY A 204 18.15 29.91 60.48
C GLY A 204 18.12 28.73 59.50
N ASN A 205 17.21 27.77 59.73
CA ASN A 205 16.99 26.60 58.88
C ASN A 205 15.49 26.33 58.69
N LEU A 206 15.07 26.01 57.46
CA LEU A 206 13.65 25.74 57.11
C LEU A 206 13.03 24.55 57.88
N TYR A 207 13.85 23.62 58.39
CA TYR A 207 13.41 22.46 59.18
C TYR A 207 12.94 22.80 60.61
N SER A 208 13.24 24.00 61.11
CA SER A 208 12.86 24.43 62.47
C SER A 208 11.42 24.95 62.56
N PHE A 209 10.74 25.09 61.42
CA PHE A 209 9.40 25.65 61.32
C PHE A 209 8.32 24.58 61.49
N LYS A 210 7.50 24.69 62.56
CA LYS A 210 6.50 23.69 62.94
C LYS A 210 5.10 23.90 62.34
N SER A 211 4.87 24.98 61.61
CA SER A 211 3.57 25.28 60.97
C SER A 211 3.59 25.05 59.45
N THR A 212 2.44 24.71 58.87
CA THR A 212 2.29 24.53 57.42
C THR A 212 2.37 25.86 56.68
N PHE A 213 3.16 25.92 55.60
CA PHE A 213 3.21 27.11 54.74
C PHE A 213 1.88 27.34 54.02
N PRO A 214 1.42 28.60 53.87
CA PRO A 214 0.24 28.90 53.07
C PRO A 214 0.49 28.63 51.57
N GLN A 215 -0.58 28.61 50.77
CA GLN A 215 -0.49 28.49 49.33
C GLN A 215 0.29 29.66 48.71
N ASN A 216 1.10 29.37 47.69
CA ASN A 216 1.92 30.34 46.96
C ASN A 216 2.84 31.19 47.85
N CYS A 217 3.45 30.58 48.89
CA CYS A 217 4.30 31.29 49.85
C CYS A 217 5.70 31.52 49.28
N ILE A 218 6.16 32.77 49.25
CA ILE A 218 7.54 33.15 48.86
C ILE A 218 8.43 33.16 50.10
N ILE A 219 9.58 32.51 50.00
CA ILE A 219 10.60 32.43 51.05
C ILE A 219 11.92 32.95 50.47
N LEU A 220 12.51 33.92 51.16
CA LEU A 220 13.76 34.58 50.77
C LEU A 220 14.89 34.15 51.70
N LYS A 221 16.04 33.80 51.11
CA LYS A 221 17.25 33.44 51.85
C LYS A 221 18.25 34.59 51.81
N PHE A 222 18.71 34.99 52.99
CA PHE A 222 19.79 35.94 53.20
C PHE A 222 20.98 35.26 53.91
N ASN A 223 22.07 35.98 54.12
CA ASN A 223 23.24 35.47 54.87
C ASN A 223 22.91 35.03 56.30
N ASP A 224 21.87 35.63 56.88
CA ASP A 224 21.47 35.51 58.29
C ASP A 224 20.25 34.57 58.53
N GLY A 225 19.60 34.09 57.47
CA GLY A 225 18.52 33.09 57.57
C GLY A 225 17.38 33.27 56.56
N TYR A 226 16.26 32.59 56.81
CA TYR A 226 15.09 32.56 55.94
C TYR A 226 13.99 33.51 56.41
N TYR A 227 13.36 34.19 55.46
CA TYR A 227 12.35 35.21 55.70
C TYR A 227 11.12 34.97 54.82
N SER A 228 9.92 35.24 55.35
CA SER A 228 8.65 35.15 54.62
C SER A 228 8.04 36.54 54.44
N CYS A 229 7.29 36.72 53.36
CA CYS A 229 6.42 37.87 53.18
C CYS A 229 5.11 37.74 53.95
N ASN A 230 4.73 36.53 54.37
CA ASN A 230 3.49 36.29 55.10
C ASN A 230 3.76 36.43 56.61
N ASN A 231 2.83 37.03 57.36
CA ASN A 231 2.94 37.20 58.81
C ASN A 231 2.89 35.84 59.52
N LEU A 232 4.04 35.17 59.56
CA LEU A 232 4.29 33.98 60.36
C LEU A 232 4.88 34.49 61.67
N THR A 233 4.11 34.38 62.75
CA THR A 233 4.43 34.96 64.07
C THR A 233 5.63 34.27 64.72
N TYR A 234 6.85 34.86 64.72
CA TYR A 234 7.94 34.53 65.67
C TYR A 234 8.95 35.69 65.88
N GLN A 235 9.43 35.87 67.12
CA GLN A 235 10.32 36.95 67.64
C GLN A 235 11.83 36.68 67.40
N PRO A 236 12.72 37.69 67.21
CA PRO A 236 14.17 37.46 67.06
C PRO A 236 15.06 38.17 68.12
N LEU A 237 16.31 37.67 68.34
CA LEU A 237 17.34 38.14 69.32
C LEU A 237 18.75 38.30 68.68
N CYS A 238 19.49 39.42 68.89
CA CYS A 238 20.59 39.95 68.01
C CYS A 238 21.99 39.99 68.65
N LEU A 239 23.07 39.89 67.84
CA LEU A 239 24.49 40.09 68.25
C LEU A 239 25.30 40.94 67.23
N SER A 240 26.29 41.70 67.71
CA SER A 240 27.10 42.73 67.02
C SER A 240 28.61 42.44 66.94
N ILE A 241 29.32 42.98 65.93
CA ILE A 241 30.79 42.88 65.73
C ILE A 241 31.43 44.26 65.45
N ASN A 242 32.63 44.50 66.02
CA ASN A 242 33.41 45.75 65.95
C ASN A 242 34.61 45.66 64.98
N PHE A 243 34.94 46.79 64.34
CA PHE A 243 36.12 47.00 63.48
C PHE A 243 37.09 47.99 64.12
N SER A 244 38.40 47.68 64.12
CA SER A 244 39.44 48.72 64.11
C SER A 244 40.83 48.12 63.83
N LYS A 245 41.56 48.70 62.86
CA LYS A 245 42.98 49.11 62.93
C LYS A 245 43.53 49.45 61.53
N THR A 246 43.92 50.71 61.33
CA THR A 246 44.78 51.19 60.24
C THR A 246 46.18 51.51 60.77
N LYS A 247 47.24 51.25 60.00
CA LYS A 247 48.66 51.54 60.31
C LYS A 247 49.28 52.48 59.26
N GLU A 248 50.24 53.30 59.68
CA GLU A 248 50.94 54.33 58.91
C GLU A 248 52.27 53.86 58.24
N CYS A 249 52.55 54.47 57.08
CA CYS A 249 53.66 54.60 56.10
C CYS A 249 55.02 53.82 56.13
N TYR A 250 55.57 53.64 54.90
CA TYR A 250 56.60 52.67 54.42
C TYR A 250 58.10 53.08 54.51
N SER A 251 59.04 52.10 54.45
CA SER A 251 60.52 52.23 54.61
C SER A 251 61.34 52.14 53.29
N TYR A 252 62.60 52.61 53.28
CA TYR A 252 63.51 52.63 52.09
C TYR A 252 63.72 51.26 51.42
N ASN A 253 63.78 50.17 52.21
CA ASN A 253 63.86 48.81 51.68
C ASN A 253 62.58 48.42 50.92
N ASP A 254 61.42 48.95 51.31
CA ASP A 254 60.15 48.73 50.61
C ASP A 254 60.14 49.47 49.27
N ILE A 255 60.74 50.67 49.21
CA ILE A 255 60.89 51.45 47.97
C ILE A 255 61.80 50.71 46.98
N MET A 256 62.91 50.12 47.44
CA MET A 256 63.81 49.40 46.54
C MET A 256 63.21 48.08 46.04
N LYS A 257 62.47 47.36 46.90
CA LYS A 257 61.64 46.23 46.47
C LYS A 257 60.59 46.63 45.45
N LEU A 258 59.96 47.80 45.63
CA LEU A 258 58.96 48.33 44.69
C LEU A 258 59.58 48.64 43.34
N ASN A 259 60.78 49.23 43.28
CA ASN A 259 61.52 49.45 42.03
C ASN A 259 61.96 48.12 41.37
N THR A 260 62.34 47.12 42.18
CA THR A 260 62.66 45.78 41.66
C THR A 260 61.41 45.09 41.08
N LEU A 261 60.27 45.22 41.74
CA LEU A 261 58.97 44.75 41.24
C LEU A 261 58.55 45.50 39.99
N GLU A 262 58.80 46.80 39.91
CA GLU A 262 58.53 47.61 38.71
C GLU A 262 59.33 47.11 37.50
N LYS A 263 60.62 46.79 37.70
CA LYS A 263 61.46 46.15 36.67
C LYS A 263 60.95 44.76 36.29
N CYS A 264 60.58 43.92 37.26
CA CYS A 264 59.96 42.62 36.97
C CYS A 264 58.63 42.75 36.21
N ILE A 265 57.79 43.74 36.54
CA ILE A 265 56.55 44.05 35.80
C ILE A 265 56.89 44.48 34.36
N TRP A 266 57.97 45.23 34.17
CA TRP A 266 58.41 45.64 32.84
C TRP A 266 58.93 44.46 32.00
N ASP A 267 59.78 43.60 32.56
CA ASP A 267 60.30 42.41 31.89
C ASP A 267 59.22 41.38 31.55
N THR A 268 58.26 41.18 32.47
CA THR A 268 57.09 40.33 32.23
C THR A 268 56.19 40.93 31.13
N ASN A 269 56.02 42.25 31.09
CA ASN A 269 55.30 42.92 30.01
C ASN A 269 56.00 42.80 28.65
N ASN A 270 57.33 42.88 28.61
CA ASN A 270 58.09 42.68 27.37
C ASN A 270 58.05 41.23 26.90
N SER A 271 58.21 40.27 27.81
CA SER A 271 58.07 38.83 27.50
C SER A 271 56.65 38.51 27.02
N LYS A 272 55.63 39.14 27.60
CA LYS A 272 54.25 39.05 27.12
C LYS A 272 54.11 39.58 25.70
N LYS A 273 54.70 40.74 25.38
CA LYS A 273 54.66 41.31 24.02
C LYS A 273 55.36 40.43 22.99
N THR A 274 56.52 39.84 23.33
CA THR A 274 57.22 38.93 22.40
C THR A 274 56.44 37.64 22.20
N LEU A 275 55.84 37.08 23.26
CA LEU A 275 54.94 35.93 23.17
C LEU A 275 53.71 36.23 22.29
N ILE A 276 53.06 37.38 22.47
CA ILE A 276 51.92 37.80 21.63
C ILE A 276 52.32 37.86 20.15
N LYS A 277 53.46 38.50 19.81
CA LYS A 277 53.96 38.54 18.42
C LYS A 277 54.27 37.15 17.86
N SER A 278 54.79 36.24 18.69
CA SER A 278 55.04 34.87 18.26
C SER A 278 53.74 34.10 18.02
N LEU A 279 52.73 34.30 18.89
CA LEU A 279 51.40 33.71 18.75
C LEU A 279 50.69 34.22 17.49
N GLU A 280 50.74 35.52 17.20
CA GLU A 280 50.18 36.10 15.98
C GLU A 280 50.78 35.46 14.72
N LYS A 281 52.11 35.28 14.67
CA LYS A 281 52.78 34.58 13.55
C LYS A 281 52.32 33.13 13.40
N TYR A 282 52.16 32.41 14.52
CA TYR A 282 51.64 31.05 14.48
C TYR A 282 50.19 31.02 14.01
N LEU A 283 49.33 31.90 14.53
CA LEU A 283 47.93 32.02 14.13
C LEU A 283 47.79 32.33 12.64
N ASP A 284 48.59 33.24 12.09
CA ASP A 284 48.60 33.55 10.66
C ASP A 284 48.98 32.34 9.80
N LYS A 285 49.98 31.56 10.24
CA LYS A 285 50.38 30.31 9.58
C LYS A 285 49.25 29.28 9.61
N TYR A 286 48.62 29.07 10.77
CA TYR A 286 47.48 28.15 10.92
C TYR A 286 46.27 28.61 10.11
N TYR A 287 46.00 29.91 10.04
CA TYR A 287 44.90 30.46 9.23
C TYR A 287 45.10 30.20 7.73
N LYS A 288 46.33 30.37 7.21
CA LYS A 288 46.66 30.05 5.82
C LYS A 288 46.45 28.56 5.51
N ILE A 289 46.92 27.67 6.40
CA ILE A 289 46.73 26.21 6.27
C ILE A 289 45.23 25.88 6.31
N PHE A 290 44.49 26.45 7.27
CA PHE A 290 43.06 26.25 7.40
C PHE A 290 42.28 26.72 6.18
N LYS A 291 42.66 27.86 5.57
CA LYS A 291 42.05 28.37 4.34
C LYS A 291 42.24 27.41 3.16
N ILE A 292 43.45 26.87 2.99
CA ILE A 292 43.76 25.86 1.97
C ILE A 292 42.95 24.59 2.22
N GLN A 293 42.88 24.13 3.47
CA GLN A 293 42.14 22.91 3.83
C GLN A 293 40.63 23.09 3.64
N LYS A 294 40.08 24.27 3.96
CA LYS A 294 38.69 24.63 3.67
C LYS A 294 38.40 24.60 2.18
N GLN A 295 39.28 25.16 1.34
CA GLN A 295 39.15 25.10 -0.12
C GLN A 295 39.23 23.66 -0.64
N LYS A 296 40.22 22.88 -0.20
CA LYS A 296 40.35 21.46 -0.55
C LYS A 296 39.09 20.67 -0.20
N ASN A 297 38.55 20.86 0.99
CA ASN A 297 37.32 20.19 1.43
C ASN A 297 36.11 20.63 0.60
N LYS A 298 36.01 21.91 0.23
CA LYS A 298 34.95 22.39 -0.66
C LYS A 298 35.03 21.76 -2.05
N SER A 299 36.22 21.73 -2.65
CA SER A 299 36.43 21.11 -3.96
C SER A 299 36.22 19.59 -3.90
N SER A 300 36.65 18.92 -2.82
CA SER A 300 36.44 17.49 -2.63
C SER A 300 34.96 17.12 -2.52
N LYS A 301 34.15 17.92 -1.81
CA LYS A 301 32.70 17.73 -1.77
C LYS A 301 32.06 17.90 -3.14
N HIS A 302 32.43 18.96 -3.86
CA HIS A 302 31.91 19.21 -5.20
C HIS A 302 32.30 18.09 -6.19
N LEU A 303 33.50 17.53 -6.05
CA LEU A 303 33.95 16.41 -6.87
C LEU A 303 33.12 15.15 -6.59
N LEU A 304 32.86 14.84 -5.32
CA LEU A 304 32.00 13.71 -4.94
C LEU A 304 30.55 13.89 -5.42
N GLU A 305 30.01 15.11 -5.33
CA GLU A 305 28.69 15.46 -5.88
C GLU A 305 28.67 15.23 -7.40
N LEU A 306 29.65 15.75 -8.14
CA LEU A 306 29.76 15.53 -9.58
C LEU A 306 29.88 14.05 -9.94
N GLU A 307 30.73 13.29 -9.26
CA GLU A 307 30.86 11.84 -9.47
C GLU A 307 29.51 11.13 -9.27
N SER A 308 28.77 11.48 -8.21
CA SER A 308 27.44 10.91 -7.98
C SER A 308 26.45 11.25 -9.10
N THR A 309 26.48 12.49 -9.62
CA THR A 309 25.63 12.90 -10.74
C THR A 309 25.99 12.17 -12.05
N ILE A 310 27.28 11.98 -12.34
CA ILE A 310 27.75 11.24 -13.51
C ILE A 310 27.30 9.78 -13.44
N ILE A 311 27.37 9.15 -12.27
CA ILE A 311 26.89 7.78 -12.07
C ILE A 311 25.38 7.69 -12.34
N LEU A 312 24.60 8.64 -11.82
CA LEU A 312 23.15 8.67 -12.04
C LEU A 312 22.80 8.86 -13.53
N GLU A 313 23.46 9.79 -14.22
CA GLU A 313 23.22 10.02 -15.65
C GLU A 313 23.65 8.83 -16.50
N ASN A 314 24.78 8.19 -16.19
CA ASN A 314 25.20 6.96 -16.85
C ASN A 314 24.19 5.82 -16.65
N LYS A 315 23.57 5.72 -15.47
CA LYS A 315 22.50 4.74 -15.21
C LYS A 315 21.28 5.01 -16.10
N LYS A 316 20.80 6.26 -16.14
CA LYS A 316 19.68 6.66 -17.01
C LYS A 316 19.98 6.39 -18.49
N LEU A 317 21.20 6.66 -18.95
CA LEU A 317 21.62 6.39 -20.32
C LEU A 317 21.63 4.90 -20.65
N LYS A 318 22.06 4.04 -19.71
CA LYS A 318 22.00 2.58 -19.87
C LYS A 318 20.56 2.09 -20.01
N GLU A 319 19.68 2.52 -19.10
CA GLU A 319 18.25 2.17 -19.14
C GLU A 319 17.58 2.62 -20.45
N ALA A 320 17.87 3.85 -20.90
CA ALA A 320 17.35 4.36 -22.17
C ALA A 320 17.88 3.57 -23.40
N ASN A 321 19.14 3.15 -23.39
CA ASN A 321 19.73 2.32 -24.45
C ASN A 321 19.14 0.90 -24.47
N GLU A 322 18.95 0.29 -23.30
CA GLU A 322 18.30 -1.01 -23.18
C GLU A 322 16.86 -0.95 -23.70
N TYR A 323 16.13 0.10 -23.33
CA TYR A 323 14.78 0.34 -23.84
C TYR A 323 14.78 0.51 -25.36
N LYS A 324 15.66 1.34 -25.91
CA LYS A 324 15.82 1.51 -27.37
C LYS A 324 16.12 0.19 -28.07
N ASN A 325 17.04 -0.62 -27.53
CA ASN A 325 17.39 -1.92 -28.09
C ASN A 325 16.22 -2.90 -28.05
N SER A 326 15.45 -2.91 -26.96
CA SER A 326 14.24 -3.74 -26.84
C SER A 326 13.19 -3.36 -27.88
N LEU A 327 12.98 -2.05 -28.10
CA LEU A 327 12.04 -1.54 -29.09
C LEU A 327 12.49 -1.90 -30.51
N GLN A 328 13.79 -1.79 -30.80
CA GLN A 328 14.36 -2.15 -32.09
C GLN A 328 14.21 -3.66 -32.37
N LYS A 329 14.42 -4.52 -31.37
CA LYS A 329 14.16 -5.96 -31.48
C LYS A 329 12.69 -6.25 -31.78
N SER A 330 11.77 -5.61 -31.06
CA SER A 330 10.32 -5.75 -31.28
C SER A 330 9.92 -5.31 -32.69
N LEU A 331 10.43 -4.17 -33.17
CA LEU A 331 10.16 -3.67 -34.52
C LEU A 331 10.71 -4.59 -35.60
N ASN A 332 11.90 -5.16 -35.42
CA ASN A 332 12.49 -6.10 -36.36
C ASN A 332 11.66 -7.40 -36.43
N ALA A 333 11.30 -7.97 -35.29
CA ALA A 333 10.42 -9.15 -35.24
C ALA A 333 9.06 -8.88 -35.91
N LYS A 334 8.48 -7.69 -35.68
CA LYS A 334 7.23 -7.29 -36.35
C LYS A 334 7.40 -7.19 -37.86
N ARG A 335 8.50 -6.60 -38.34
CA ARG A 335 8.81 -6.50 -39.79
C ARG A 335 8.98 -7.87 -40.43
N GLU A 336 9.66 -8.80 -39.76
CA GLU A 336 9.83 -10.18 -40.22
C GLU A 336 8.49 -10.90 -40.30
N SER A 337 7.67 -10.82 -39.24
CA SER A 337 6.33 -11.42 -39.24
C SER A 337 5.44 -10.85 -40.34
N MET A 338 5.52 -9.55 -40.62
CA MET A 338 4.76 -8.89 -41.67
C MET A 338 5.24 -9.32 -43.07
N LYS A 339 6.55 -9.50 -43.26
CA LYS A 339 7.13 -10.02 -44.50
C LYS A 339 6.65 -11.46 -44.77
N ILE A 340 6.69 -12.33 -43.76
CA ILE A 340 6.21 -13.71 -43.87
C ILE A 340 4.70 -13.72 -44.17
N SER A 341 3.91 -12.90 -43.46
CA SER A 341 2.48 -12.78 -43.70
C SER A 341 2.16 -12.33 -45.12
N TYR A 342 2.92 -11.37 -45.66
CA TYR A 342 2.75 -10.89 -47.03
C TYR A 342 3.05 -11.98 -48.06
N GLN A 343 4.14 -12.73 -47.87
CA GLN A 343 4.48 -13.87 -48.73
C GLN A 343 3.40 -14.95 -48.70
N ASN A 344 2.89 -15.29 -47.51
CA ASN A 344 1.81 -16.26 -47.35
C ASN A 344 0.52 -15.78 -48.04
N GLN A 345 0.17 -14.50 -47.90
CA GLN A 345 -1.00 -13.93 -48.58
C GLN A 345 -0.87 -14.02 -50.10
N GLN A 346 0.31 -13.73 -50.64
CA GLN A 346 0.58 -13.82 -52.07
C GLN A 346 0.49 -15.28 -52.57
N ASN A 347 1.02 -16.23 -51.80
CA ASN A 347 0.93 -17.65 -52.10
C ASN A 347 -0.53 -18.14 -52.09
N VAL A 348 -1.32 -17.72 -51.11
CA VAL A 348 -2.76 -18.04 -51.03
C VAL A 348 -3.53 -17.43 -52.20
N ALA A 349 -3.22 -16.19 -52.59
CA ALA A 349 -3.85 -15.55 -53.74
C ALA A 349 -3.58 -16.33 -55.04
N ASN A 350 -2.33 -16.75 -55.25
CA ASN A 350 -1.96 -17.57 -56.42
C ASN A 350 -2.69 -18.92 -56.40
N TYR A 351 -2.71 -19.60 -55.25
CA TYR A 351 -3.42 -20.87 -55.09
C TYR A 351 -4.93 -20.73 -55.38
N LEU A 352 -5.56 -19.64 -54.92
CA LEU A 352 -6.97 -19.38 -55.18
C LEU A 352 -7.24 -19.18 -56.67
N GLU A 353 -6.37 -18.48 -57.40
CA GLU A 353 -6.50 -18.34 -58.84
C GLU A 353 -6.35 -19.68 -59.58
N ASP A 354 -5.39 -20.51 -59.19
CA ASP A 354 -5.24 -21.84 -59.78
C ASP A 354 -6.42 -22.77 -59.47
N ALA A 355 -6.96 -22.70 -58.24
CA ALA A 355 -8.15 -23.43 -57.85
C ALA A 355 -9.38 -22.99 -58.67
N LYS A 356 -9.56 -21.68 -58.90
CA LYS A 356 -10.63 -21.15 -59.77
C LYS A 356 -10.51 -21.67 -61.20
N ARG A 357 -9.30 -21.64 -61.79
CA ARG A 357 -9.05 -22.18 -63.14
C ARG A 357 -9.37 -23.66 -63.22
N THR A 358 -8.92 -24.43 -62.23
CA THR A 358 -9.19 -25.88 -62.15
C THR A 358 -10.68 -26.17 -62.06
N LEU A 359 -11.42 -25.40 -61.25
CA LEU A 359 -12.87 -25.53 -61.12
C LEU A 359 -13.58 -25.23 -62.46
N GLN A 360 -13.20 -24.14 -63.13
CA GLN A 360 -13.77 -23.78 -64.44
C GLN A 360 -13.54 -24.88 -65.47
N TYR A 361 -12.31 -25.40 -65.56
CA TYR A 361 -11.96 -26.52 -66.43
C TYR A 361 -12.86 -27.73 -66.13
N ARG A 362 -12.95 -28.15 -64.86
CA ARG A 362 -13.79 -29.30 -64.46
C ARG A 362 -15.27 -29.09 -64.79
N ARG A 363 -15.81 -27.88 -64.65
CA ARG A 363 -17.21 -27.58 -65.01
C ARG A 363 -17.46 -27.74 -66.51
N VAL A 364 -16.53 -27.28 -67.35
CA VAL A 364 -16.61 -27.43 -68.80
C VAL A 364 -16.52 -28.91 -69.18
N THR A 365 -15.54 -29.64 -68.63
CA THR A 365 -15.37 -31.08 -68.89
C THR A 365 -16.60 -31.87 -68.46
N LEU A 366 -17.18 -31.57 -67.30
CA LEU A 366 -18.39 -32.23 -66.82
C LEU A 366 -19.54 -32.03 -67.81
N ARG A 367 -19.76 -30.79 -68.28
CA ARG A 367 -20.81 -30.50 -69.27
C ARG A 367 -20.59 -31.30 -70.56
N GLN A 368 -19.36 -31.32 -71.07
CA GLN A 368 -19.02 -32.10 -72.26
C GLN A 368 -19.27 -33.60 -72.08
N ILE A 369 -19.00 -34.15 -70.90
CA ILE A 369 -19.27 -35.56 -70.59
C ILE A 369 -20.77 -35.82 -70.52
N LEU A 370 -21.56 -34.93 -69.89
CA LEU A 370 -23.00 -35.05 -69.84
C LEU A 370 -23.63 -35.01 -71.24
N ASP A 371 -23.19 -34.08 -72.09
CA ASP A 371 -23.65 -33.98 -73.47
C ASP A 371 -23.36 -35.27 -74.25
N LYS A 372 -22.16 -35.86 -74.06
CA LYS A 372 -21.82 -37.16 -74.63
C LYS A 372 -22.71 -38.29 -74.10
N ILE A 373 -23.01 -38.32 -72.80
CA ILE A 373 -23.91 -39.32 -72.22
C ILE A 373 -25.31 -39.21 -72.84
N LEU A 374 -25.84 -38.00 -73.00
CA LEU A 374 -27.15 -37.77 -73.61
C LEU A 374 -27.18 -38.25 -75.07
N ILE A 375 -26.13 -37.95 -75.84
CA ILE A 375 -25.99 -38.45 -77.22
C ILE A 375 -25.97 -39.98 -77.23
N HIS A 376 -25.19 -40.62 -76.35
CA HIS A 376 -25.15 -42.08 -76.24
C HIS A 376 -26.50 -42.68 -75.83
N GLN A 377 -27.22 -42.06 -74.88
CA GLN A 377 -28.56 -42.49 -74.51
C GLN A 377 -29.53 -42.39 -75.70
N SER A 378 -29.46 -41.31 -76.49
CA SER A 378 -30.29 -41.16 -77.69
C SER A 378 -30.00 -42.23 -78.75
N HIS A 379 -28.72 -42.59 -78.94
CA HIS A 379 -28.34 -43.67 -79.83
C HIS A 379 -28.87 -45.01 -79.32
N ILE A 380 -28.73 -45.30 -78.03
CA ILE A 380 -29.25 -46.54 -77.45
C ILE A 380 -30.78 -46.63 -77.60
N VAL A 381 -31.51 -45.52 -77.39
CA VAL A 381 -32.96 -45.49 -77.62
C VAL A 381 -33.30 -45.77 -79.08
N THR A 382 -32.52 -45.22 -80.02
CA THR A 382 -32.68 -45.49 -81.46
C THR A 382 -32.42 -46.97 -81.78
N GLU A 383 -31.37 -47.56 -81.23
CA GLU A 383 -31.06 -48.98 -81.39
C GLU A 383 -32.15 -49.87 -80.77
N LEU A 384 -32.67 -49.51 -79.59
CA LEU A 384 -33.78 -50.23 -78.96
C LEU A 384 -35.05 -50.17 -79.81
N HIS A 385 -35.33 -49.04 -80.45
CA HIS A 385 -36.44 -48.92 -81.40
C HIS A 385 -36.26 -49.86 -82.62
N ASN A 386 -35.03 -50.03 -83.11
CA ASN A 386 -34.74 -50.97 -84.20
C ASN A 386 -34.89 -52.44 -83.78
N ILE A 387 -34.52 -52.78 -82.54
CA ILE A 387 -34.65 -54.15 -81.99
C ILE A 387 -36.11 -54.49 -81.69
N PHE A 388 -36.88 -53.54 -81.17
CA PHE A 388 -38.30 -53.69 -80.82
C PHE A 388 -39.18 -52.78 -81.70
N PRO A 389 -39.35 -53.10 -83.00
CA PRO A 389 -40.12 -52.27 -83.91
C PRO A 389 -41.59 -52.24 -83.47
N ILE A 390 -42.13 -51.02 -83.32
CA ILE A 390 -43.54 -50.75 -83.02
C ILE A 390 -44.17 -50.17 -84.28
N GLU A 391 -44.93 -50.97 -85.00
CA GLU A 391 -45.52 -50.62 -86.29
C GLU A 391 -47.05 -50.55 -86.22
N PRO A 392 -47.70 -49.57 -86.87
CA PRO A 392 -49.14 -49.51 -86.95
C PRO A 392 -49.69 -50.54 -87.95
N ILE A 393 -50.84 -51.13 -87.64
CA ILE A 393 -51.49 -52.07 -88.55
C ILE A 393 -52.25 -51.30 -89.63
N VAL A 394 -51.94 -51.60 -90.89
CA VAL A 394 -52.61 -50.99 -92.04
C VAL A 394 -54.11 -51.34 -92.01
N GLY A 395 -54.97 -50.33 -91.95
CA GLY A 395 -56.43 -50.49 -91.98
C GLY A 395 -57.13 -50.58 -90.61
N LYS A 396 -56.40 -50.56 -89.48
CA LYS A 396 -56.98 -50.47 -88.13
C LYS A 396 -56.32 -49.33 -87.34
N PRO A 397 -56.95 -48.15 -87.23
CA PRO A 397 -56.38 -47.06 -86.47
C PRO A 397 -56.28 -47.44 -84.98
N LEU A 398 -55.16 -47.09 -84.35
CA LEU A 398 -54.81 -47.35 -82.94
C LEU A 398 -54.37 -48.79 -82.61
N ASP A 399 -54.38 -49.75 -83.55
CA ASP A 399 -53.80 -51.07 -83.32
C ASP A 399 -52.31 -51.09 -83.76
N PHE A 400 -51.44 -51.56 -82.88
CA PHE A 400 -50.00 -51.64 -83.11
C PHE A 400 -49.47 -53.06 -82.96
N THR A 401 -48.39 -53.36 -83.66
CA THR A 401 -47.60 -54.59 -83.47
C THR A 401 -46.25 -54.27 -82.86
N ILE A 402 -45.79 -55.09 -81.91
CA ILE A 402 -44.41 -55.07 -81.42
C ILE A 402 -43.70 -56.34 -81.91
N CYS A 403 -42.57 -56.20 -82.61
CA CYS A 403 -41.86 -57.34 -83.22
C CYS A 403 -42.79 -58.26 -84.05
N ASN A 404 -43.72 -57.67 -84.83
CA ASN A 404 -44.76 -58.35 -85.62
C ASN A 404 -45.85 -59.09 -84.80
N LEU A 405 -45.92 -58.89 -83.48
CA LEU A 405 -46.99 -59.42 -82.62
C LEU A 405 -48.03 -58.35 -82.33
N LEU A 406 -49.31 -58.67 -82.53
CA LEU A 406 -50.43 -57.78 -82.28
C LEU A 406 -50.57 -57.50 -80.77
N LEU A 407 -50.61 -56.21 -80.41
CA LEU A 407 -50.97 -55.77 -79.06
C LEU A 407 -52.24 -54.90 -79.12
N PRO A 408 -53.42 -55.45 -78.75
CA PRO A 408 -54.68 -54.71 -78.79
C PRO A 408 -54.79 -53.70 -77.63
N ASN A 409 -55.50 -52.58 -77.82
CA ASN A 409 -55.63 -51.53 -76.80
C ASN A 409 -56.64 -51.80 -75.69
N THR A 410 -57.71 -52.58 -75.93
CA THR A 410 -58.86 -52.63 -75.01
C THR A 410 -59.39 -54.02 -74.68
N ASN A 411 -59.35 -54.98 -75.61
CA ASN A 411 -59.93 -56.31 -75.41
C ASN A 411 -58.90 -57.42 -75.65
N TYR A 412 -58.11 -57.75 -74.62
CA TYR A 412 -57.11 -58.82 -74.70
C TYR A 412 -57.75 -60.22 -74.88
N HIS A 413 -58.95 -60.44 -74.34
CA HIS A 413 -59.60 -61.77 -74.34
C HIS A 413 -60.11 -62.27 -75.70
N LYS A 414 -60.11 -61.43 -76.75
CA LYS A 414 -60.61 -61.79 -78.10
C LYS A 414 -59.50 -62.24 -79.06
N HIS A 415 -58.26 -62.23 -78.58
CA HIS A 415 -57.07 -62.54 -79.37
C HIS A 415 -56.31 -63.71 -78.73
N ASP A 416 -55.32 -64.23 -79.45
CA ASP A 416 -54.51 -65.34 -79.00
C ASP A 416 -53.72 -64.96 -77.73
N GLU A 417 -53.96 -65.70 -76.63
CA GLU A 417 -53.38 -65.43 -75.31
C GLU A 417 -51.85 -65.55 -75.33
N ASP A 418 -51.31 -66.51 -76.08
CA ASP A 418 -49.87 -66.73 -76.18
C ASP A 418 -49.19 -65.60 -76.98
N CYS A 419 -49.89 -65.05 -78.00
CA CYS A 419 -49.44 -63.90 -78.77
C CYS A 419 -49.42 -62.61 -77.93
N ILE A 420 -50.48 -62.35 -77.16
CA ILE A 420 -50.56 -61.18 -76.26
C ILE A 420 -49.50 -61.27 -75.16
N ALA A 421 -49.32 -62.44 -74.54
CA ALA A 421 -48.31 -62.66 -73.51
C ALA A 421 -46.90 -62.39 -74.05
N ALA A 422 -46.59 -62.85 -75.27
CA ALA A 422 -45.32 -62.58 -75.93
C ALA A 422 -45.15 -61.08 -76.27
N ALA A 423 -46.19 -60.41 -76.79
CA ALA A 423 -46.17 -58.98 -77.08
C ALA A 423 -45.94 -58.14 -75.81
N LEU A 424 -46.69 -58.42 -74.74
CA LEU A 424 -46.49 -57.77 -73.43
C LEU A 424 -45.11 -58.08 -72.84
N GLY A 425 -44.61 -59.30 -73.04
CA GLY A 425 -43.25 -59.69 -72.69
C GLY A 425 -42.17 -58.82 -73.34
N TYR A 426 -42.31 -58.54 -74.64
CA TYR A 426 -41.41 -57.63 -75.35
C TYR A 426 -41.54 -56.19 -74.86
N THR A 427 -42.75 -55.70 -74.61
CA THR A 427 -42.93 -54.33 -74.04
C THR A 427 -42.31 -54.19 -72.66
N ALA A 428 -42.51 -55.18 -71.78
CA ALA A 428 -41.94 -55.22 -70.44
C ALA A 428 -40.40 -55.25 -70.49
N HIS A 429 -39.83 -56.01 -71.42
CA HIS A 429 -38.39 -56.05 -71.67
C HIS A 429 -37.87 -54.70 -72.18
N LEU A 430 -38.54 -54.08 -73.15
CA LEU A 430 -38.17 -52.77 -73.69
C LEU A 430 -38.17 -51.69 -72.60
N ILE A 431 -39.23 -51.62 -71.78
CA ILE A 431 -39.35 -50.66 -70.68
C ILE A 431 -38.27 -50.88 -69.61
N HIS A 432 -37.95 -52.14 -69.30
CA HIS A 432 -36.86 -52.47 -68.40
C HIS A 432 -35.50 -51.99 -68.93
N LEU A 433 -35.21 -52.19 -70.22
CA LEU A 433 -33.98 -51.70 -70.84
C LEU A 433 -33.93 -50.17 -70.90
N LEU A 434 -35.04 -49.52 -71.25
CA LEU A 434 -35.13 -48.06 -71.26
C LEU A 434 -34.85 -47.47 -69.87
N SER A 435 -35.46 -48.04 -68.82
CA SER A 435 -35.20 -47.66 -67.43
C SER A 435 -33.71 -47.78 -67.08
N PHE A 436 -33.08 -48.88 -67.45
CA PHE A 436 -31.67 -49.14 -67.17
C PHE A 436 -30.74 -48.14 -67.87
N TYR A 437 -30.91 -47.92 -69.17
CA TYR A 437 -30.04 -47.06 -69.97
C TYR A 437 -30.29 -45.56 -69.75
N LEU A 438 -31.54 -45.16 -69.53
CA LEU A 438 -31.89 -43.78 -69.17
C LEU A 438 -31.60 -43.47 -67.70
N ARG A 439 -31.29 -44.50 -66.89
CA ARG A 439 -31.10 -44.41 -65.44
C ARG A 439 -32.32 -43.83 -64.72
N ILE A 440 -33.52 -44.19 -65.17
CA ILE A 440 -34.79 -43.81 -64.55
C ILE A 440 -35.31 -45.04 -63.79
N PRO A 441 -35.30 -45.05 -62.45
CA PRO A 441 -35.85 -46.17 -61.69
C PRO A 441 -37.37 -46.26 -61.86
N LEU A 442 -37.88 -47.42 -62.26
CA LEU A 442 -39.33 -47.65 -62.41
C LEU A 442 -40.01 -47.68 -61.04
N ARG A 443 -41.18 -47.05 -60.93
CA ARG A 443 -42.05 -47.12 -59.73
C ARG A 443 -42.49 -48.54 -59.42
N TYR A 444 -42.81 -49.30 -60.46
CA TYR A 444 -43.19 -50.71 -60.37
C TYR A 444 -42.12 -51.57 -61.03
N PRO A 445 -41.26 -52.28 -60.28
CA PRO A 445 -40.21 -53.11 -60.87
C PRO A 445 -40.76 -54.16 -61.83
N ILE A 446 -40.09 -54.34 -62.96
CA ILE A 446 -40.45 -55.33 -63.99
C ILE A 446 -39.41 -56.44 -64.01
N ARG A 447 -39.86 -57.69 -64.01
CA ARG A 447 -39.06 -58.89 -64.28
C ARG A 447 -39.34 -59.37 -65.71
N PRO A 448 -38.49 -59.02 -66.70
CA PRO A 448 -38.70 -59.42 -68.08
C PRO A 448 -38.35 -60.91 -68.26
N MET A 449 -39.38 -61.75 -68.29
CA MET A 449 -39.24 -63.20 -68.51
C MET A 449 -39.96 -63.61 -69.80
N CYS A 450 -39.71 -62.86 -70.88
CA CYS A 450 -40.37 -63.01 -72.19
C CYS A 450 -41.91 -63.12 -72.03
N SER A 451 -42.55 -64.15 -72.58
CA SER A 451 -44.00 -64.38 -72.48
C SER A 451 -44.53 -64.60 -71.05
N ARG A 452 -43.65 -64.68 -70.05
CA ARG A 452 -43.99 -64.83 -68.63
C ARG A 452 -43.53 -63.63 -67.79
N ALA A 453 -43.51 -62.44 -68.39
CA ALA A 453 -43.08 -61.21 -67.70
C ALA A 453 -44.00 -60.85 -66.53
N VAL A 454 -43.41 -60.39 -65.43
CA VAL A 454 -44.10 -60.06 -64.17
C VAL A 454 -43.78 -58.63 -63.77
N ILE A 455 -44.77 -57.92 -63.24
CA ILE A 455 -44.61 -56.59 -62.63
C ILE A 455 -44.90 -56.65 -61.13
N GLU A 456 -44.14 -55.89 -60.35
CA GLU A 456 -44.24 -55.91 -58.89
C GLU A 456 -44.84 -54.60 -58.37
N ASP A 457 -45.82 -54.70 -57.47
CA ASP A 457 -46.33 -53.56 -56.71
C ASP A 457 -45.77 -53.60 -55.29
N PRO A 458 -44.78 -52.76 -54.96
CA PRO A 458 -44.22 -52.72 -53.61
C PRO A 458 -45.19 -52.10 -52.58
N ILE A 459 -46.26 -51.43 -53.01
CA ILE A 459 -47.17 -50.65 -52.17
C ILE A 459 -48.44 -51.44 -51.81
N ASN A 460 -49.12 -52.07 -52.79
CA ASN A 460 -50.36 -52.82 -52.54
C ASN A 460 -50.17 -54.25 -52.02
N ALA A 461 -49.35 -54.43 -50.98
CA ALA A 461 -49.16 -55.74 -50.34
C ALA A 461 -50.41 -56.29 -49.60
N LEU A 462 -51.52 -55.54 -49.56
CA LEU A 462 -52.74 -55.84 -48.79
C LEU A 462 -53.63 -56.95 -49.41
N HIS A 463 -53.43 -57.31 -50.68
CA HIS A 463 -54.30 -58.25 -51.42
C HIS A 463 -53.59 -59.54 -51.89
N GLY A 464 -52.67 -60.08 -51.10
CA GLY A 464 -52.25 -61.49 -51.19
C GLY A 464 -51.12 -61.83 -52.17
N SER A 465 -50.94 -61.10 -53.29
CA SER A 465 -49.75 -61.25 -54.15
C SER A 465 -49.13 -59.88 -54.44
N LYS A 466 -47.78 -59.81 -54.40
CA LYS A 466 -47.01 -58.59 -54.74
C LYS A 466 -46.63 -58.52 -56.22
N THR A 467 -46.92 -59.59 -56.95
CA THR A 467 -46.42 -59.86 -58.30
C THR A 467 -47.59 -60.16 -59.21
N PHE A 468 -47.73 -59.36 -60.26
CA PHE A 468 -48.83 -59.44 -61.21
C PHE A 468 -48.31 -59.96 -62.56
N PRO A 469 -48.88 -61.05 -63.08
CA PRO A 469 -48.46 -61.63 -64.36
C PRO A 469 -48.96 -60.77 -65.53
N LEU A 470 -48.12 -60.61 -66.57
CA LEU A 470 -48.48 -59.96 -67.84
C LEU A 470 -48.94 -60.98 -68.90
N TRP A 471 -49.51 -62.11 -68.46
CA TRP A 471 -50.12 -63.14 -69.32
C TRP A 471 -51.42 -63.65 -68.68
N SER A 472 -52.42 -63.98 -69.50
CA SER A 472 -53.74 -64.43 -69.01
C SER A 472 -53.80 -65.95 -68.73
N LYS A 473 -52.95 -66.75 -69.38
CA LYS A 473 -52.98 -68.22 -69.30
C LYS A 473 -52.78 -68.73 -67.87
N GLY A 474 -53.81 -69.35 -67.32
CA GLY A 474 -53.80 -69.99 -66.00
C GLY A 474 -53.84 -69.05 -64.79
N HIS A 475 -54.18 -67.77 -64.98
CA HIS A 475 -54.33 -66.78 -63.91
C HIS A 475 -55.68 -66.05 -64.01
N ASP A 476 -56.11 -65.42 -62.92
CA ASP A 476 -57.33 -64.62 -62.90
C ASP A 476 -57.18 -63.41 -63.84
N HIS A 477 -58.16 -63.19 -64.72
CA HIS A 477 -58.16 -62.07 -65.66
C HIS A 477 -57.98 -60.71 -64.95
N SER A 478 -58.55 -60.53 -63.75
CA SER A 478 -58.39 -59.30 -62.97
C SER A 478 -56.95 -59.04 -62.51
N GLN A 479 -56.15 -60.09 -62.23
CA GLN A 479 -54.74 -59.94 -61.87
C GLN A 479 -53.90 -59.53 -63.08
N PHE A 480 -54.23 -60.09 -64.25
CA PHE A 480 -53.62 -59.72 -65.52
C PHE A 480 -53.95 -58.27 -65.89
N ASP A 481 -55.21 -57.86 -65.84
CA ASP A 481 -55.65 -56.49 -66.15
C ASP A 481 -54.98 -55.47 -65.23
N PHE A 482 -54.84 -55.79 -63.94
CA PHE A 482 -54.11 -54.95 -62.98
C PHE A 482 -52.61 -54.89 -63.29
N GLY A 483 -51.98 -55.99 -63.70
CA GLY A 483 -50.58 -56.00 -64.14
C GLY A 483 -50.34 -55.09 -65.35
N VAL A 484 -51.22 -55.14 -66.35
CA VAL A 484 -51.17 -54.25 -67.52
C VAL A 484 -51.40 -52.78 -67.10
N PHE A 485 -52.30 -52.52 -66.16
CA PHE A 485 -52.48 -51.19 -65.59
C PHE A 485 -51.20 -50.63 -64.93
N LEU A 486 -50.49 -51.44 -64.14
CA LEU A 486 -49.21 -51.06 -63.54
C LEU A 486 -48.13 -50.79 -64.60
N LEU A 487 -48.12 -51.59 -65.68
CA LEU A 487 -47.20 -51.39 -66.80
C LEU A 487 -47.45 -50.03 -67.47
N ASN A 488 -48.70 -49.68 -67.71
CA ASN A 488 -49.06 -48.37 -68.25
C ASN A 488 -48.66 -47.22 -67.31
N LYS A 489 -48.74 -47.42 -65.99
CA LYS A 489 -48.24 -46.44 -65.01
C LYS A 489 -46.72 -46.25 -65.05
N ASN A 490 -45.96 -47.28 -65.41
CA ASN A 490 -44.53 -47.15 -65.66
C ASN A 490 -44.22 -46.43 -66.98
N ILE A 491 -45.07 -46.55 -68.01
CA ILE A 491 -44.90 -45.84 -69.28
C ILE A 491 -45.25 -44.34 -69.14
N GLU A 492 -46.23 -44.02 -68.29
CA GLU A 492 -46.60 -42.63 -67.97
C GLU A 492 -45.49 -41.87 -67.21
N GLN A 493 -44.69 -42.59 -66.44
CA GLN A 493 -43.57 -42.07 -65.68
C GLN A 493 -42.39 -41.69 -66.59
#